data_AF-A0A3S5JEH5-F1
#
_entry.id   AF-A0A3S5JEH5-F1
#
_cell.length_a   1.000
_cell.length_b   1.000
_cell.length_c   1.000
_cell.angle_alpha   90.00
_cell.angle_beta   90.00
_cell.angle_gamma   90.00
#
_symmetry.space_group_name_H-M   'P 1'
#
loop_
_entity.id
_entity.type
_entity.pdbx_description
1 polymer ?
#
loop_
_entity_poly.entity_id
_entity_poly.type
_entity_poly.pdbx_seq_one_letter_code
_entity_poly.pdbx_strand_id
1 'polypeptide(L)'
;MKKILFVLLPIFLFTVSLDANETTARIKGNVNIGGAEVTAVHVPTNISKTTTASESGSFNLSFLPIGGPYKVTVSKAGYVAQVITIPLLTSADPAKVSVSLISSAELEDIEVVASKLTKSDVQSGSVLSRERIDEIPTITRSIQDYVKFDPRVSINGANSRDVEISVMGRNARLNDFTIDGISFNDAFGLNDSGFSTMRNPISIDFVDEIVVDLTPYDVSRGNSVAGTITAVTKTGTNEFSGSVYYTERDEGDIGDLPNGEEYSGFSEEATAITLSGPIIKDKLFFF
;
A
#
# COMPACT_ATOMS: atom_id res chain seq x y z
N MET A 1 -47.25 -30.53 -35.71
CA MET A 1 -46.68 -29.27 -35.16
C MET A 1 -46.25 -29.54 -33.72
N LYS A 2 -44.95 -29.73 -33.47
CA LYS A 2 -44.40 -30.09 -32.14
C LYS A 2 -44.10 -28.80 -31.37
N LYS A 3 -44.70 -28.64 -30.18
CA LYS A 3 -44.45 -27.52 -29.27
C LYS A 3 -43.20 -27.84 -28.43
N ILE A 4 -42.16 -27.02 -28.54
CA ILE A 4 -40.95 -27.09 -27.71
C ILE A 4 -41.20 -26.19 -26.48
N LEU A 5 -41.18 -26.80 -25.30
CA LEU A 5 -41.35 -26.14 -24.01
C LEU A 5 -39.96 -25.77 -23.47
N PHE A 6 -39.62 -24.48 -23.44
CA PHE A 6 -38.40 -23.98 -22.82
C PHE A 6 -38.62 -23.86 -21.31
N VAL A 7 -37.92 -24.66 -20.52
CA VAL A 7 -37.88 -24.56 -19.05
C VAL A 7 -36.72 -23.65 -18.67
N LEU A 8 -37.02 -22.51 -18.04
CA LEU A 8 -36.06 -21.52 -17.58
C LEU A 8 -35.67 -21.86 -16.13
N LEU A 9 -34.41 -22.23 -15.91
CA LEU A 9 -33.84 -22.51 -14.60
C LEU A 9 -33.27 -21.20 -14.00
N PRO A 10 -33.63 -20.79 -12.78
CA PRO A 10 -33.09 -19.58 -12.18
C PRO A 10 -31.68 -19.85 -11.63
N ILE A 11 -30.67 -19.15 -12.19
CA ILE A 11 -29.30 -19.12 -11.64
C ILE A 11 -29.33 -18.22 -10.40
N PHE A 12 -29.12 -18.82 -9.24
CA PHE A 12 -28.95 -18.13 -7.96
C PHE A 12 -27.50 -17.61 -7.89
N LEU A 13 -27.29 -16.31 -8.08
CA LEU A 13 -26.01 -15.64 -7.88
C LEU A 13 -25.76 -15.50 -6.36
N PHE A 14 -25.00 -16.43 -5.79
CA PHE A 14 -24.38 -16.24 -4.47
C PHE A 14 -23.20 -15.29 -4.62
N THR A 15 -23.30 -14.08 -4.07
CA THR A 15 -22.16 -13.17 -3.92
C THR A 15 -21.35 -13.65 -2.72
N VAL A 16 -20.28 -14.40 -2.98
CA VAL A 16 -19.24 -14.65 -1.96
C VAL A 16 -18.39 -13.39 -1.92
N SER A 17 -18.44 -12.65 -0.81
CA SER A 17 -17.46 -11.59 -0.56
C SER A 17 -16.11 -12.26 -0.32
N LEU A 18 -15.25 -12.22 -1.34
CA LEU A 18 -13.84 -12.53 -1.20
C LEU A 18 -13.16 -11.28 -0.64
N ASP A 19 -12.84 -11.29 0.65
CA ASP A 19 -11.91 -10.31 1.22
C ASP A 19 -10.49 -10.74 0.79
N ALA A 20 -10.03 -10.17 -0.33
CA ALA A 20 -8.66 -10.28 -0.79
C ALA A 20 -7.72 -9.44 0.09
N ASN A 21 -6.41 -9.69 -0.01
CA ASN A 21 -5.38 -8.88 0.66
C ASN A 21 -5.68 -7.39 0.42
N GLU A 22 -6.13 -6.69 1.47
CA GLU A 22 -6.64 -5.33 1.33
C GLU A 22 -5.47 -4.36 1.16
N THR A 23 -5.15 -4.01 -0.08
CA THR A 23 -4.17 -2.96 -0.44
C THR A 23 -4.76 -1.56 -0.38
N THR A 24 -5.87 -1.40 0.35
CA THR A 24 -6.60 -0.14 0.50
C THR A 24 -6.45 0.42 1.90
N ALA A 25 -6.40 1.74 2.00
CA ALA A 25 -6.35 2.44 3.26
C ALA A 25 -7.71 2.49 3.96
N ARG A 26 -7.68 2.74 5.28
CA ARG A 26 -8.89 2.91 6.10
C ARG A 26 -8.73 4.04 7.10
N ILE A 27 -9.83 4.67 7.48
CA ILE A 27 -9.90 5.64 8.59
C ILE A 27 -10.89 5.10 9.61
N LYS A 28 -10.44 4.94 10.85
CA LYS A 28 -11.27 4.56 12.00
C LYS A 28 -11.30 5.68 13.00
N GLY A 29 -12.42 5.87 13.67
CA GLY A 29 -12.49 6.94 14.65
C GLY A 29 -13.70 6.91 15.54
N ASN A 30 -13.70 7.86 16.45
CA ASN A 30 -14.82 8.11 17.34
C ASN A 30 -15.13 9.60 17.37
N VAL A 31 -16.41 9.92 17.23
CA VAL A 31 -17.00 11.22 17.43
C VAL A 31 -17.69 11.21 18.79
N ASN A 32 -17.58 12.29 19.55
CA ASN A 32 -18.25 12.43 20.86
C ASN A 32 -19.79 12.27 20.82
N ILE A 33 -20.39 12.27 19.62
CA ILE A 33 -21.84 12.24 19.40
C ILE A 33 -22.17 11.23 18.30
N GLY A 34 -23.18 10.39 18.54
CA GLY A 34 -23.66 9.44 17.56
C GLY A 34 -24.47 10.08 16.43
N GLY A 35 -24.49 9.45 15.25
CA GLY A 35 -25.23 9.94 14.08
C GLY A 35 -24.64 11.17 13.40
N ALA A 36 -23.36 11.49 13.66
CA ALA A 36 -22.63 12.49 12.88
C ALA A 36 -22.26 11.92 11.50
N GLU A 37 -22.34 12.75 10.46
CA GLU A 37 -21.90 12.40 9.11
C GLU A 37 -20.39 12.65 8.99
N VAL A 38 -19.65 11.67 8.47
CA VAL A 38 -18.21 11.72 8.28
C VAL A 38 -17.91 11.53 6.80
N THR A 39 -17.35 12.55 6.16
CA THR A 39 -16.97 12.52 4.74
C THR A 39 -15.46 12.68 4.60
N ALA A 40 -14.79 11.67 4.03
CA ALA A 40 -13.38 11.75 3.67
C ALA A 40 -13.23 12.00 2.17
N VAL A 41 -12.45 13.02 1.80
CA VAL A 41 -12.14 13.37 0.41
C VAL A 41 -10.65 13.16 0.17
N HIS A 42 -10.31 12.33 -0.81
CA HIS A 42 -8.94 12.20 -1.29
C HIS A 42 -8.61 13.40 -2.18
N VAL A 43 -7.69 14.27 -1.75
CA VAL A 43 -7.43 15.55 -2.43
C VAL A 43 -6.91 15.37 -3.87
N PRO A 44 -5.99 14.44 -4.17
CA PRO A 44 -5.49 14.24 -5.54
C PRO A 44 -6.52 13.72 -6.55
N THR A 45 -7.56 13.00 -6.11
CA THR A 45 -8.56 12.40 -7.00
C THR A 45 -9.97 12.97 -6.82
N ASN A 46 -10.18 13.83 -5.82
CA ASN A 46 -11.48 14.29 -5.31
C ASN A 46 -12.50 13.17 -5.00
N ILE A 47 -12.06 11.91 -4.91
CA ILE A 47 -12.94 10.81 -4.55
C ILE A 47 -13.37 11.02 -3.10
N SER A 48 -14.68 11.14 -2.89
CA SER A 48 -15.28 11.28 -1.57
C SER A 48 -15.94 9.99 -1.12
N LYS A 49 -15.75 9.62 0.15
CA LYS A 49 -16.48 8.54 0.80
C LYS A 49 -17.11 9.04 2.09
N THR A 50 -18.41 8.78 2.24
CA THR A 50 -19.19 9.23 3.38
C THR A 50 -19.70 8.03 4.18
N THR A 51 -19.67 8.15 5.51
CA THR A 51 -20.29 7.21 6.44
C THR A 51 -20.95 7.96 7.58
N THR A 52 -21.96 7.36 8.19
CA THR A 52 -22.57 7.90 9.41
C THR A 52 -21.96 7.20 10.62
N ALA A 53 -21.63 7.97 11.66
CA ALA A 53 -21.15 7.44 12.93
C ALA A 53 -22.28 6.67 13.66
N SER A 54 -21.93 5.57 14.32
CA SER A 54 -22.87 4.77 15.12
C SER A 54 -23.47 5.58 16.27
N GLU A 55 -24.45 5.02 16.99
CA GLU A 55 -24.99 5.64 18.21
C GLU A 55 -23.92 5.87 19.28
N SER A 56 -22.91 5.00 19.34
CA SER A 56 -21.72 5.14 20.20
C SER A 56 -20.65 6.10 19.65
N GLY A 57 -20.94 6.78 18.53
CA GLY A 57 -20.04 7.74 17.90
C GLY A 57 -18.91 7.13 17.07
N SER A 58 -18.84 5.79 16.97
CA SER A 58 -17.75 5.12 16.24
C SER A 58 -18.01 5.09 14.74
N PHE A 59 -16.97 5.27 13.94
CA PHE A 59 -17.05 5.18 12.48
C PHE A 59 -15.84 4.46 11.87
N ASN A 60 -16.05 3.86 10.69
CA ASN A 60 -15.01 3.19 9.92
C ASN A 60 -15.24 3.43 8.42
N LEU A 61 -14.29 4.09 7.78
CA LEU A 61 -14.22 4.26 6.33
C LEU A 61 -13.15 3.29 5.80
N SER A 62 -13.57 2.18 5.18
CA SER A 62 -12.68 1.23 4.50
C SER A 62 -12.55 1.55 3.00
N PHE A 63 -11.68 0.85 2.26
CA PHE A 63 -11.55 0.96 0.80
C PHE A 63 -11.27 2.39 0.31
N LEU A 64 -10.38 3.09 1.01
CA LEU A 64 -9.86 4.38 0.56
C LEU A 64 -8.59 4.13 -0.27
N PRO A 65 -8.34 4.90 -1.34
CA PRO A 65 -7.04 4.91 -1.99
C PRO A 65 -5.90 5.11 -0.97
N ILE A 66 -4.78 4.42 -1.14
CA ILE A 66 -3.58 4.72 -0.35
C ILE A 66 -3.00 6.08 -0.77
N GLY A 67 -2.14 6.64 0.08
CA GLY A 67 -1.56 7.96 -0.15
C GLY A 67 -2.33 9.08 0.54
N GLY A 68 -2.22 10.29 0.00
CA GLY A 68 -2.86 11.46 0.55
C GLY A 68 -2.52 12.73 -0.25
N PRO A 69 -2.91 13.91 0.25
CA PRO A 69 -3.59 14.13 1.53
C PRO A 69 -5.11 13.84 1.46
N TYR A 70 -5.69 13.58 2.64
CA TYR A 70 -7.13 13.40 2.85
C TYR A 70 -7.71 14.54 3.66
N LYS A 71 -8.87 15.05 3.22
CA LYS A 71 -9.69 16.00 3.98
C LYS A 71 -10.90 15.29 4.56
N VAL A 72 -10.95 15.12 5.87
CA VAL A 72 -12.04 14.49 6.60
C VAL A 72 -12.92 15.58 7.21
N THR A 73 -14.19 15.62 6.85
CA THR A 73 -15.17 16.56 7.40
C THR A 73 -16.19 15.78 8.22
N VAL A 74 -16.39 16.20 9.47
CA VAL A 74 -17.40 15.65 10.37
C VAL A 74 -18.46 16.71 10.64
N SER A 75 -19.72 16.39 10.36
CA SER A 75 -20.83 17.33 10.49
C SER A 75 -22.07 16.69 11.11
N LYS A 76 -22.78 17.47 11.94
CA LYS A 76 -24.08 17.09 12.49
C LYS A 76 -24.95 18.34 12.67
N ALA A 77 -26.26 18.23 12.42
CA ALA A 77 -27.19 19.33 12.65
C ALA A 77 -27.14 19.81 14.12
N GLY A 78 -27.00 21.12 14.32
CA GLY A 78 -26.87 21.74 15.64
C GLY A 78 -25.45 21.76 16.23
N TYR A 79 -24.45 21.35 15.44
CA TYR A 79 -23.02 21.38 15.80
C TYR A 79 -22.19 22.08 14.73
N VAL A 80 -21.06 22.65 15.13
CA VAL A 80 -20.06 23.21 14.20
C VAL A 80 -19.34 22.07 13.51
N ALA A 81 -19.27 22.10 12.17
CA ALA A 81 -18.56 21.08 11.41
C ALA A 81 -17.06 21.18 11.64
N GLN A 82 -16.39 20.05 11.83
CA GLN A 82 -14.94 20.01 11.97
C GLN A 82 -14.28 19.40 10.74
N VAL A 83 -13.15 19.98 10.35
CA VAL A 83 -12.33 19.55 9.21
C VAL A 83 -10.97 19.12 9.73
N ILE A 84 -10.55 17.93 9.35
CA ILE A 84 -9.27 17.33 9.74
C ILE A 84 -8.53 16.93 8.47
N THR A 85 -7.27 17.32 8.39
CA THR A 85 -6.40 16.92 7.27
C THR A 85 -5.49 15.79 7.72
N ILE A 86 -5.52 14.67 7.00
CA ILE A 86 -4.63 13.54 7.19
C ILE A 86 -3.61 13.56 6.05
N PRO A 87 -2.31 13.73 6.33
CA PRO A 87 -1.32 13.91 5.26
C PRO A 87 -1.09 12.66 4.42
N LEU A 88 -1.12 11.48 5.05
CA LEU A 88 -0.82 10.21 4.39
C LEU A 88 -1.64 9.08 5.05
N LEU A 89 -2.22 8.23 4.22
CA LEU A 89 -2.78 6.94 4.62
C LEU A 89 -2.00 5.80 3.96
N THR A 90 -1.78 4.74 4.72
CA THR A 90 -1.10 3.51 4.27
C THR A 90 -2.05 2.33 4.31
N SER A 91 -1.76 1.27 3.58
CA SER A 91 -2.59 0.06 3.55
C SER A 91 -2.53 -0.75 4.85
N ALA A 92 -1.39 -0.78 5.54
CA ALA A 92 -1.22 -1.64 6.72
C ALA A 92 -2.01 -1.16 7.95
N ASP A 93 -2.18 0.16 8.09
CA ASP A 93 -2.69 0.77 9.32
C ASP A 93 -3.88 1.70 9.10
N PRO A 94 -5.00 1.49 9.83
CA PRO A 94 -6.09 2.44 9.80
C PRO A 94 -5.69 3.72 10.54
N ALA A 95 -5.86 4.87 9.91
CA ALA A 95 -5.69 6.15 10.59
C ALA A 95 -6.77 6.30 11.68
N LYS A 96 -6.33 6.50 12.93
CA LYS A 96 -7.20 6.67 14.10
C LYS A 96 -7.48 8.16 14.30
N VAL A 97 -8.74 8.56 14.19
CA VAL A 97 -9.17 9.96 14.34
C VAL A 97 -10.19 10.07 15.47
N SER A 98 -10.00 11.03 16.38
CA SER A 98 -11.00 11.37 17.39
C SER A 98 -11.46 12.80 17.17
N VAL A 99 -12.77 12.99 17.08
CA VAL A 99 -13.38 14.28 16.75
C VAL A 99 -14.36 14.66 17.85
N SER A 100 -14.24 15.89 18.35
CA SER A 100 -15.17 16.42 19.33
C SER A 100 -15.93 17.58 18.69
N LEU A 101 -17.17 17.33 18.29
CA LEU A 101 -18.04 18.38 17.77
C LEU A 101 -18.56 19.23 18.92
N ILE A 102 -18.51 20.55 18.72
CA ILE A 102 -18.99 21.56 19.66
C ILE A 102 -20.37 22.02 19.18
N SER A 103 -21.30 22.24 20.12
CA SER A 103 -22.64 22.71 19.77
C SER A 103 -22.55 24.12 19.17
N SER A 104 -23.35 24.40 18.14
CA SER A 104 -23.37 25.69 17.45
C SER A 104 -23.76 26.89 18.34
N ALA A 105 -24.19 26.64 19.58
CA ALA A 105 -24.44 27.68 20.59
C ALA A 105 -23.15 28.27 21.20
N GLU A 106 -22.01 27.58 21.06
CA GLU A 106 -20.68 28.02 21.48
C GLU A 106 -19.83 28.25 20.22
N LEU A 107 -19.83 29.49 19.72
CA LEU A 107 -19.12 29.87 18.50
C LEU A 107 -17.65 30.19 18.78
N GLU A 108 -16.75 29.28 18.41
CA GLU A 108 -15.39 29.59 17.97
C GLU A 108 -14.96 28.47 16.99
N ASP A 109 -14.57 28.84 15.77
CA ASP A 109 -13.95 27.92 14.82
C ASP A 109 -12.59 27.48 15.39
N ILE A 110 -12.54 26.30 15.99
CA ILE A 110 -11.30 25.69 16.46
C ILE A 110 -10.81 24.73 15.38
N GLU A 111 -9.81 25.15 14.61
CA GLU A 111 -9.01 24.28 13.76
C GLU A 111 -8.09 23.43 14.66
N VAL A 112 -8.52 22.21 14.97
CA VAL A 112 -7.67 21.27 15.73
C VAL A 112 -6.67 20.63 14.76
N VAL A 113 -5.45 21.17 14.74
CA VAL A 113 -4.29 20.48 14.14
C VAL A 113 -3.92 19.33 15.07
N ALA A 114 -4.56 18.18 14.88
CA ALA A 114 -4.24 16.98 15.65
C ALA A 114 -2.82 16.50 15.31
N SER A 115 -1.86 16.74 16.21
CA SER A 115 -0.54 16.11 16.14
C SER A 115 -0.67 14.64 16.53
N LYS A 116 -0.32 13.74 15.60
CA LYS A 116 -0.25 12.28 15.85
C LYS A 116 0.65 12.03 17.06
N LEU A 117 0.06 11.60 18.18
CA LEU A 117 0.83 10.94 19.22
C LEU A 117 1.31 9.62 18.62
N THR A 118 2.57 9.53 18.23
CA THR A 118 3.18 8.29 17.75
C THR A 118 3.33 7.37 18.96
N LYS A 119 2.23 6.72 19.33
CA LYS A 119 2.33 5.51 20.13
C LYS A 119 3.02 4.50 19.21
N SER A 120 4.19 4.00 19.61
CA SER A 120 4.78 2.81 18.97
C SER A 120 3.83 1.64 19.23
N ASP A 121 2.77 1.54 18.44
CA ASP A 121 2.05 0.29 18.30
C ASP A 121 3.08 -0.71 17.76
N VAL A 122 3.26 -1.83 18.46
CA VAL A 122 4.10 -2.92 18.01
C VAL A 122 3.42 -3.51 16.78
N GLN A 123 3.78 -2.97 15.62
CA GLN A 123 3.33 -3.43 14.32
C GLN A 123 3.92 -4.81 14.06
N SER A 124 3.07 -5.74 13.60
CA SER A 124 3.49 -7.05 13.06
C SER A 124 4.38 -6.90 11.81
N GLY A 125 4.42 -5.69 11.23
CA GLY A 125 5.14 -5.40 10.01
C GLY A 125 5.81 -4.02 9.98
N SER A 126 6.22 -3.63 8.79
CA SER A 126 6.72 -2.31 8.44
C SER A 126 6.12 -1.86 7.10
N VAL A 127 5.96 -0.55 6.95
CA VAL A 127 5.47 0.09 5.72
C VAL A 127 6.49 1.11 5.26
N LEU A 128 6.87 1.02 4.00
CA LEU A 128 7.64 2.03 3.31
C LEU A 128 6.71 2.76 2.34
N SER A 129 6.40 4.02 2.66
CA SER A 129 5.61 4.89 1.79
C SER A 129 6.42 5.35 0.59
N ARG A 130 5.73 5.92 -0.41
CA ARG A 130 6.37 6.44 -1.61
C ARG A 130 7.43 7.47 -1.32
N GLU A 131 7.15 8.42 -0.42
CA GLU A 131 8.13 9.45 -0.06
C GLU A 131 9.41 8.81 0.50
N ARG A 132 9.25 7.76 1.32
CA ARG A 132 10.40 7.07 1.90
C ARG A 132 11.18 6.26 0.87
N ILE A 133 10.48 5.61 -0.07
CA ILE A 133 11.10 4.90 -1.19
C ILE A 133 11.96 5.86 -2.03
N ASP A 134 11.48 7.08 -2.28
CA ASP A 134 12.21 8.09 -3.06
C ASP A 134 13.43 8.68 -2.32
N GLU A 135 13.41 8.68 -0.98
CA GLU A 135 14.54 9.14 -0.14
C GLU A 135 15.65 8.11 0.03
N ILE A 136 15.37 6.82 -0.22
CA ILE A 136 16.34 5.75 0.04
C ILE A 136 17.24 5.57 -1.19
N PRO A 137 18.56 5.79 -1.06
CA PRO A 137 19.50 5.44 -2.11
C PRO A 137 19.60 3.92 -2.23
N THR A 138 19.39 3.40 -3.43
CA THR A 138 19.48 1.96 -3.73
C THR A 138 20.39 1.74 -4.93
N ILE A 139 21.03 0.57 -4.97
CA ILE A 139 21.96 0.21 -6.04
C ILE A 139 21.19 -0.49 -7.16
N THR A 140 20.38 -1.49 -6.80
CA THR A 140 19.66 -2.35 -7.76
C THR A 140 18.24 -1.88 -8.02
N ARG A 141 17.71 -0.95 -7.20
CA ARG A 141 16.30 -0.51 -7.18
C ARG A 141 15.31 -1.69 -7.11
N SER A 142 15.74 -2.79 -6.50
CA SER A 142 14.93 -3.98 -6.26
C SER A 142 14.22 -3.90 -4.91
N ILE A 143 13.10 -4.61 -4.75
CA ILE A 143 12.34 -4.69 -3.49
C ILE A 143 13.26 -5.01 -2.30
N GLN A 144 14.27 -5.88 -2.50
CA GLN A 144 15.26 -6.26 -1.48
C GLN A 144 15.98 -5.06 -0.84
N ASP A 145 16.25 -4.01 -1.63
CA ASP A 145 16.98 -2.83 -1.17
C ASP A 145 16.13 -1.96 -0.23
N TYR A 146 14.81 -2.08 -0.30
CA TYR A 146 13.86 -1.35 0.53
C TYR A 146 13.49 -2.16 1.77
N VAL A 147 13.22 -3.46 1.62
CA VAL A 147 12.81 -4.30 2.76
C VAL A 147 13.93 -4.54 3.78
N LYS A 148 15.21 -4.38 3.39
CA LYS A 148 16.35 -4.48 4.32
C LYS A 148 16.39 -3.39 5.41
N PHE A 149 15.57 -2.34 5.28
CA PHE A 149 15.42 -1.33 6.33
C PHE A 149 14.62 -1.84 7.53
N ASP A 150 13.88 -2.94 7.38
CA ASP A 150 13.29 -3.63 8.52
C ASP A 150 14.37 -4.50 9.21
N PRO A 151 14.68 -4.28 10.50
CA PRO A 151 15.71 -5.04 11.22
C PRO A 151 15.39 -6.53 11.37
N ARG A 152 14.17 -6.95 11.02
CA ARG A 152 13.70 -8.34 11.08
C ARG A 152 13.85 -9.07 9.74
N VAL A 153 14.29 -8.33 8.70
CA VAL A 153 14.60 -8.84 7.37
C VAL A 153 16.12 -8.85 7.20
N SER A 154 16.65 -9.95 6.67
CA SER A 154 18.05 -10.09 6.32
C SER A 154 18.17 -10.47 4.85
N ILE A 155 19.11 -9.86 4.15
CA ILE A 155 19.36 -10.10 2.73
C ILE A 155 20.69 -10.82 2.58
N ASN A 156 20.68 -11.98 1.94
CA ASN A 156 21.88 -12.70 1.53
C ASN A 156 22.06 -12.55 0.01
N GLY A 157 23.28 -12.29 -0.45
CA GLY A 157 23.55 -12.10 -1.89
C GLY A 157 22.89 -10.85 -2.49
N ALA A 158 22.88 -9.72 -1.77
CA ALA A 158 22.15 -8.49 -2.12
C ALA A 158 22.39 -7.91 -3.53
N ASN A 159 23.46 -8.32 -4.22
CA ASN A 159 23.82 -7.91 -5.58
C ASN A 159 23.95 -9.10 -6.55
N SER A 160 23.39 -10.26 -6.19
CA SER A 160 23.49 -11.50 -6.95
C SER A 160 22.13 -11.89 -7.53
N ARG A 161 22.16 -12.70 -8.60
CA ARG A 161 20.96 -13.30 -9.21
C ARG A 161 20.18 -14.22 -8.26
N ASP A 162 20.84 -14.68 -7.20
CA ASP A 162 20.33 -15.59 -6.17
C ASP A 162 20.14 -14.86 -4.83
N VAL A 163 19.57 -13.65 -4.88
CA VAL A 163 19.31 -12.87 -3.67
C VAL A 163 18.30 -13.58 -2.78
N GLU A 164 18.66 -13.90 -1.53
CA GLU A 164 17.74 -14.51 -0.57
C GLU A 164 17.25 -13.45 0.43
N ILE A 165 15.93 -13.26 0.47
CA ILE A 165 15.26 -12.39 1.45
C ILE A 165 14.83 -13.27 2.62
N SER A 166 15.59 -13.33 3.71
CA SER A 166 15.20 -14.10 4.89
C SER A 166 14.45 -13.20 5.88
N VAL A 167 13.21 -13.57 6.17
CA VAL A 167 12.35 -12.90 7.14
C VAL A 167 12.36 -13.70 8.44
N MET A 168 12.65 -13.04 9.58
CA MET A 168 12.71 -13.69 10.91
C MET A 168 13.63 -14.93 10.96
N GLY A 169 14.66 -14.98 10.12
CA GLY A 169 15.62 -16.09 10.03
C GLY A 169 15.06 -17.36 9.37
N ARG A 170 13.93 -17.27 8.67
CA ARG A 170 13.34 -18.37 7.90
C ARG A 170 13.85 -18.35 6.46
N ASN A 171 13.75 -19.48 5.77
CA ASN A 171 14.16 -19.60 4.37
C ASN A 171 13.34 -18.68 3.45
N ALA A 172 13.98 -18.04 2.47
CA ALA A 172 13.31 -17.09 1.56
C ALA A 172 12.11 -17.64 0.79
N ARG A 173 12.11 -18.94 0.47
CA ARG A 173 11.00 -19.59 -0.25
C ARG A 173 9.72 -19.72 0.58
N LEU A 174 9.81 -19.45 1.89
CA LEU A 174 8.67 -19.47 2.80
C LEU A 174 8.04 -18.08 2.98
N ASN A 175 8.53 -17.07 2.27
CA ASN A 175 7.87 -15.78 2.17
C ASN A 175 6.80 -15.82 1.08
N ASP A 176 5.81 -14.94 1.20
CA ASP A 176 4.85 -14.67 0.12
C ASP A 176 5.07 -13.26 -0.41
N PHE A 177 5.45 -13.15 -1.68
CA PHE A 177 5.54 -11.90 -2.40
C PHE A 177 4.23 -11.66 -3.12
N THR A 178 3.62 -10.50 -2.90
CA THR A 178 2.40 -10.12 -3.62
C THR A 178 2.54 -8.75 -4.28
N ILE A 179 1.92 -8.61 -5.44
CA ILE A 179 1.73 -7.32 -6.13
C ILE A 179 0.23 -7.07 -6.13
N ASP A 180 -0.20 -5.98 -5.50
CA ASP A 180 -1.62 -5.63 -5.33
C ASP A 180 -2.47 -6.79 -4.76
N GLY A 181 -1.87 -7.60 -3.89
CA GLY A 181 -2.51 -8.76 -3.27
C GLY A 181 -2.49 -10.07 -4.09
N ILE A 182 -1.93 -10.05 -5.30
CA ILE A 182 -1.74 -11.25 -6.13
C ILE A 182 -0.35 -11.84 -5.88
N SER A 183 -0.29 -13.12 -5.51
CA SER A 183 0.98 -13.80 -5.24
C SER A 183 1.84 -13.94 -6.51
N PHE A 184 3.13 -13.58 -6.38
CA PHE A 184 4.14 -13.59 -7.43
C PHE A 184 5.37 -14.44 -7.02
N ASN A 185 5.12 -15.55 -6.33
CA ASN A 185 6.17 -16.48 -5.91
C ASN A 185 6.60 -17.44 -7.00
N ASP A 186 7.77 -18.04 -6.81
CA ASP A 186 8.21 -19.20 -7.58
C ASP A 186 7.44 -20.46 -7.16
N ALA A 187 6.46 -20.85 -7.98
CA ALA A 187 5.66 -22.06 -7.76
C ALA A 187 6.48 -23.36 -7.84
N PHE A 188 7.65 -23.35 -8.50
CA PHE A 188 8.49 -24.54 -8.68
C PHE A 188 9.63 -24.60 -7.65
N GLY A 189 9.88 -23.53 -6.90
CA GLY A 189 10.95 -23.44 -5.90
C GLY A 189 12.36 -23.64 -6.48
N LEU A 190 12.55 -23.28 -7.75
CA LEU A 190 13.83 -23.36 -8.46
C LEU A 190 14.75 -22.20 -8.12
N ASN A 191 14.21 -21.09 -7.63
CA ASN A 191 14.92 -19.88 -7.27
C ASN A 191 15.06 -19.76 -5.74
N ASP A 192 16.22 -19.28 -5.28
CA ASP A 192 16.50 -19.06 -3.86
C ASP A 192 15.87 -17.75 -3.34
N SER A 193 15.56 -16.79 -4.22
CA SER A 193 14.89 -15.53 -3.86
C SER A 193 13.41 -15.66 -3.50
N GLY A 194 12.77 -16.77 -3.86
CA GLY A 194 11.33 -16.95 -3.70
C GLY A 194 10.48 -16.19 -4.72
N PHE A 195 11.05 -15.28 -5.51
CA PHE A 195 10.36 -14.60 -6.61
C PHE A 195 10.11 -15.53 -7.80
N SER A 196 8.98 -15.33 -8.49
CA SER A 196 8.65 -16.05 -9.74
C SER A 196 9.73 -15.94 -10.83
N THR A 197 10.57 -14.90 -10.79
CA THR A 197 11.69 -14.72 -11.73
C THR A 197 12.99 -14.43 -10.98
N MET A 198 14.15 -14.62 -11.63
CA MET A 198 15.46 -14.23 -11.08
C MET A 198 15.73 -12.71 -11.13
N ARG A 199 14.73 -11.91 -11.50
CA ARG A 199 14.80 -10.45 -11.56
C ARG A 199 13.75 -9.84 -10.64
N ASN A 200 13.94 -8.58 -10.31
CA ASN A 200 12.99 -7.80 -9.54
C ASN A 200 11.59 -7.87 -10.21
N PRO A 201 10.54 -8.32 -9.50
CA PRO A 201 9.25 -8.64 -10.10
C PRO A 201 8.48 -7.41 -10.61
N ILE A 202 8.78 -6.22 -10.08
CA ILE A 202 8.18 -4.96 -10.48
C ILE A 202 9.20 -3.83 -10.37
N SER A 203 9.23 -2.92 -11.35
CA SER A 203 10.06 -1.73 -11.23
C SER A 203 9.53 -0.85 -10.10
N ILE A 204 10.45 -0.36 -9.25
CA ILE A 204 10.09 0.49 -8.11
C ILE A 204 9.37 1.77 -8.53
N ASP A 205 9.53 2.23 -9.77
CA ASP A 205 8.88 3.43 -10.27
C ASP A 205 7.34 3.29 -10.35
N PHE A 206 6.84 2.05 -10.42
CA PHE A 206 5.41 1.71 -10.41
C PHE A 206 4.86 1.47 -9.01
N VAL A 207 5.72 1.38 -7.99
CA VAL A 207 5.33 1.04 -6.61
C VAL A 207 5.05 2.30 -5.80
N ASP A 208 3.92 2.32 -5.10
CA ASP A 208 3.50 3.39 -4.20
C ASP A 208 3.84 3.07 -2.73
N GLU A 209 3.67 1.81 -2.34
CA GLU A 209 3.92 1.36 -0.98
C GLU A 209 4.55 -0.04 -1.00
N ILE A 210 5.52 -0.29 -0.13
CA ILE A 210 6.00 -1.64 0.18
C ILE A 210 5.62 -1.96 1.62
N VAL A 211 4.89 -3.05 1.81
CA VAL A 211 4.47 -3.54 3.11
C VAL A 211 5.15 -4.86 3.38
N VAL A 212 5.86 -4.94 4.50
CA VAL A 212 6.39 -6.19 5.04
C VAL A 212 5.54 -6.57 6.24
N ASP A 213 4.82 -7.68 6.19
CA ASP A 213 4.11 -8.23 7.35
C ASP A 213 4.76 -9.54 7.79
N LEU A 214 5.13 -9.64 9.06
CA LEU A 214 5.91 -10.76 9.58
C LEU A 214 5.04 -11.81 10.28
N THR A 215 3.80 -11.47 10.60
CA THR A 215 2.92 -12.37 11.33
C THR A 215 1.53 -12.39 10.71
N PRO A 216 1.27 -13.32 9.78
CA PRO A 216 -0.09 -13.62 9.38
C PRO A 216 -0.79 -14.38 10.53
N TYR A 217 -1.18 -13.65 11.58
CA TYR A 217 -2.14 -14.18 12.57
C TYR A 217 -3.57 -14.20 12.01
N ASP A 218 -3.77 -13.61 10.83
CA ASP A 218 -5.04 -13.56 10.12
C ASP A 218 -5.19 -14.78 9.20
N VAL A 219 -6.29 -15.51 9.37
CA VAL A 219 -6.65 -16.70 8.57
C VAL A 219 -6.92 -16.39 7.10
N SER A 220 -7.15 -15.12 6.73
CA SER A 220 -7.24 -14.67 5.34
C SER A 220 -5.88 -14.66 4.63
N ARG A 221 -4.78 -14.69 5.38
CA ARG A 221 -3.42 -14.64 4.86
C ARG A 221 -2.83 -16.05 4.85
N GLY A 222 -2.75 -16.61 3.64
CA GLY A 222 -2.16 -17.92 3.39
C GLY A 222 -0.80 -17.81 2.69
N ASN A 223 -0.25 -18.96 2.28
CA ASN A 223 0.90 -19.05 1.37
C ASN A 223 2.26 -18.54 1.91
N SER A 224 2.34 -18.11 3.18
CA SER A 224 3.60 -17.74 3.84
C SER A 224 3.72 -18.35 5.24
N VAL A 225 4.94 -18.74 5.61
CA VAL A 225 5.30 -19.20 6.97
C VAL A 225 6.28 -18.22 7.65
N ALA A 226 6.96 -17.38 6.87
CA ALA A 226 7.99 -16.46 7.34
C ALA A 226 7.51 -15.00 7.42
N GLY A 227 6.84 -14.54 6.37
CA GLY A 227 6.30 -13.19 6.24
C GLY A 227 5.79 -12.92 4.81
N THR A 228 4.96 -11.90 4.66
CA THR A 228 4.41 -11.46 3.37
C THR A 228 5.02 -10.11 3.01
N ILE A 229 5.51 -9.98 1.78
CA ILE A 229 6.03 -8.72 1.24
C ILE A 229 5.09 -8.31 0.11
N THR A 230 4.36 -7.22 0.30
CA THR A 230 3.38 -6.69 -0.65
C THR A 230 3.89 -5.41 -1.26
N ALA A 231 3.99 -5.37 -2.59
CA ALA A 231 4.16 -4.13 -3.34
C ALA A 231 2.78 -3.65 -3.81
N VAL A 232 2.40 -2.43 -3.44
CA VAL A 232 1.18 -1.78 -3.90
C VAL A 232 1.55 -0.81 -5.03
N THR A 233 0.84 -0.90 -6.15
CA THR A 233 1.13 -0.05 -7.32
C THR A 233 0.52 1.34 -7.18
N LYS A 234 1.12 2.30 -7.88
CA LYS A 234 0.63 3.68 -7.95
C LYS A 234 -0.73 3.75 -8.61
N THR A 235 -1.55 4.65 -8.09
CA THR A 235 -2.86 4.97 -8.67
C THR A 235 -2.81 6.30 -9.42
N GLY A 236 -3.66 6.45 -10.43
CA GLY A 236 -3.75 7.71 -11.19
C GLY A 236 -4.41 8.84 -10.40
N THR A 237 -4.13 10.08 -10.78
CA THR A 237 -4.67 11.29 -10.12
C THR A 237 -5.44 12.17 -11.11
N ASN A 238 -6.09 13.24 -10.61
CA ASN A 238 -6.73 14.23 -11.49
C ASN A 238 -5.75 15.12 -12.26
N GLU A 239 -4.47 15.03 -11.94
CA GLU A 239 -3.42 15.78 -12.64
C GLU A 239 -2.63 14.82 -13.53
N PHE A 240 -2.29 15.28 -14.73
CA PHE A 240 -1.40 14.53 -15.59
C PHE A 240 0.02 14.62 -15.02
N SER A 241 0.64 13.47 -14.77
CA SER A 241 2.02 13.39 -14.33
C SER A 241 2.74 12.28 -15.07
N GLY A 242 4.05 12.37 -15.15
CA GLY A 242 4.87 11.32 -15.75
C GLY A 242 6.32 11.50 -15.36
N SER A 243 7.06 10.41 -15.39
CA SER A 243 8.49 10.42 -15.11
C SER A 243 9.24 9.60 -16.16
N VAL A 244 10.48 10.00 -16.40
CA VAL A 244 11.44 9.20 -17.16
C VAL A 244 12.63 8.98 -16.24
N TYR A 245 13.02 7.73 -16.10
CA TYR A 245 14.14 7.28 -15.31
C TYR A 245 15.12 6.54 -16.21
N TYR A 246 16.41 6.79 -16.01
CA TYR A 246 17.50 6.06 -16.63
C TYR A 246 18.58 5.80 -15.58
N THR A 247 19.11 4.59 -15.59
CA THR A 247 20.29 4.20 -14.82
C THR A 247 21.20 3.37 -15.67
N GLU A 248 22.48 3.58 -15.46
CA GLU A 248 23.57 2.82 -16.04
C GLU A 248 24.53 2.53 -14.89
N ARG A 249 25.03 1.30 -14.86
CA ARG A 249 26.02 0.86 -13.89
C ARG A 249 26.92 -0.16 -14.53
N ASP A 250 28.23 0.02 -14.40
CA ASP A 250 29.21 -0.92 -14.93
C ASP A 250 30.31 -1.30 -13.92
N GLU A 251 31.25 -2.15 -14.33
CA GLU A 251 32.40 -2.51 -13.51
C GLU A 251 33.28 -1.32 -13.10
N GLY A 252 33.29 -0.24 -13.88
CA GLY A 252 34.04 0.98 -13.60
C GLY A 252 33.45 1.79 -12.44
N ASP A 253 32.17 1.59 -12.12
CA ASP A 253 31.51 2.17 -10.96
C ASP A 253 31.81 1.43 -9.64
N ILE A 254 32.51 0.30 -9.70
CA ILE A 254 32.87 -0.50 -8.52
C ILE A 254 34.37 -0.37 -8.24
N GLY A 255 34.73 -0.20 -6.97
CA GLY A 255 36.14 -0.26 -6.54
C GLY A 255 36.71 -1.68 -6.55
N ASP A 256 38.04 -1.78 -6.49
CA ASP A 256 38.74 -3.06 -6.47
C ASP A 256 38.25 -3.99 -5.35
N LEU A 257 38.27 -5.29 -5.62
CA LEU A 257 37.96 -6.30 -4.62
C LEU A 257 38.98 -6.24 -3.46
N PRO A 258 38.65 -6.75 -2.26
CA PRO A 258 39.57 -6.73 -1.11
C PRO A 258 40.92 -7.45 -1.35
N ASN A 259 41.00 -8.31 -2.36
CA ASN A 259 42.22 -8.99 -2.80
C ASN A 259 43.04 -8.17 -3.83
N GLY A 260 42.59 -6.98 -4.21
CA GLY A 260 43.22 -6.09 -5.18
C GLY A 260 42.94 -6.45 -6.65
N GLU A 261 42.04 -7.40 -6.91
CA GLU A 261 41.62 -7.72 -8.27
C GLU A 261 40.50 -6.78 -8.73
N GLU A 262 40.48 -6.47 -10.02
CA GLU A 262 39.37 -5.76 -10.65
C GLU A 262 38.09 -6.59 -10.55
N TYR A 263 36.96 -5.92 -10.35
CA TYR A 263 35.67 -6.57 -10.31
C TYR A 263 35.33 -7.20 -11.67
N SER A 264 34.67 -8.36 -11.69
CA SER A 264 34.32 -9.00 -12.97
C SER A 264 33.38 -8.11 -13.79
N GLY A 265 33.63 -7.98 -15.08
CA GLY A 265 32.84 -7.13 -15.97
C GLY A 265 31.33 -7.40 -15.91
N PHE A 266 30.55 -6.33 -15.73
CA PHE A 266 29.10 -6.33 -15.78
C PHE A 266 28.62 -4.96 -16.26
N SER A 267 27.51 -4.93 -16.98
CA SER A 267 26.85 -3.69 -17.37
C SER A 267 25.35 -3.87 -17.17
N GLU A 268 24.75 -2.95 -16.42
CA GLU A 268 23.34 -2.91 -16.10
C GLU A 268 22.78 -1.56 -16.50
N GLU A 269 21.80 -1.59 -17.39
CA GLU A 269 21.03 -0.42 -17.77
C GLU A 269 19.57 -0.67 -17.46
N ALA A 270 18.89 0.32 -16.89
CA ALA A 270 17.44 0.29 -16.77
C ALA A 270 16.83 1.64 -17.13
N THR A 271 15.81 1.59 -17.97
CA THR A 271 14.98 2.75 -18.32
C THR A 271 13.56 2.48 -17.88
N ALA A 272 12.92 3.45 -17.22
CA ALA A 272 11.50 3.38 -16.89
C ALA A 272 10.81 4.67 -17.32
N ILE A 273 9.59 4.54 -17.83
CA ILE A 273 8.73 5.66 -18.18
C ILE A 273 7.39 5.42 -17.51
N THR A 274 6.89 6.42 -16.79
CA THR A 274 5.57 6.39 -16.18
C THR A 274 4.72 7.54 -16.72
N LEU A 275 3.41 7.31 -16.82
CA LEU A 275 2.45 8.32 -17.20
C LEU A 275 1.15 8.05 -16.46
N SER A 276 0.60 9.06 -15.81
CA SER A 276 -0.65 8.95 -15.07
C SER A 276 -1.53 10.17 -15.32
N GLY A 277 -2.83 9.99 -15.08
CA GLY A 277 -3.80 11.07 -15.17
C GLY A 277 -5.25 10.60 -15.24
N PRO A 278 -6.21 11.53 -15.40
CA PRO A 278 -7.62 11.20 -15.49
C PRO A 278 -8.00 10.83 -16.93
N ILE A 279 -8.72 9.71 -17.08
CA ILE A 279 -9.54 9.44 -18.27
C ILE A 279 -10.85 10.23 -18.15
N ILE A 280 -11.48 10.18 -16.97
CA ILE A 280 -12.66 10.96 -16.59
C ILE A 280 -12.35 11.57 -15.23
N LYS A 281 -12.28 12.90 -15.16
CA LYS A 281 -12.01 13.62 -13.91
C LYS A 281 -12.94 13.17 -12.78
N ASP A 282 -12.35 13.03 -11.60
CA ASP A 282 -13.00 12.63 -10.34
C ASP A 282 -13.64 11.22 -10.35
N LYS A 283 -13.38 10.40 -11.38
CA LYS A 283 -14.06 9.10 -11.54
C LYS A 283 -13.19 7.96 -12.07
N LEU A 284 -12.38 8.22 -13.10
CA LEU A 284 -11.62 7.19 -13.79
C LEU A 284 -10.23 7.70 -14.14
N PHE A 285 -9.23 6.96 -13.71
CA PHE A 285 -7.82 7.33 -13.78
C PHE A 285 -7.02 6.21 -14.42
N PHE A 286 -5.88 6.56 -15.00
CA PHE A 286 -4.88 5.62 -15.46
C PHE A 286 -3.53 5.93 -14.80
N PHE A 287 -2.72 4.88 -14.70
CA PHE A 287 -1.31 4.88 -14.36
C PHE A 287 -0.65 3.79 -15.20
#